data_AF-A0A7K4GYL6-F1
#
_entry.id   AF-A0A7K4GYL6-F1
#
_cell.length_a   1.000
_cell.length_b   1.000
_cell.length_c   1.000
_cell.angle_alpha   90.00
_cell.angle_beta   90.00
_cell.angle_gamma   90.00
#
_symmetry.space_group_name_H-M   'P 1'
#
loop_
_entity.id
_entity.type
_entity.pdbx_description
1 polymer ?
#
loop_
_entity_poly.entity_id
_entity_poly.type
_entity_poly.pdbx_seq_one_letter_code
_entity_poly.pdbx_strand_id
1 'polypeptide(L)' 'MIFNIMQGYPFSPYHWVFMLVGGIIYFVSSLFIAKFMHKDAIKRGVKNNEFWLLIGFILNVIGLLLYIFVRNNYEERT' A
#
# COMPACT_ATOMS: atom_id res chain seq x y z
N MET A 1 42.38 16.75 3.00
CA MET A 1 41.65 15.88 3.95
C MET A 1 40.12 16.04 3.84
N ILE A 2 39.56 16.30 2.65
CA ILE A 2 38.09 16.47 2.44
C ILE A 2 37.58 15.55 1.31
N PHE A 3 38.46 15.09 0.42
CA PHE A 3 38.10 14.26 -0.74
C PHE A 3 37.75 12.79 -0.41
N ASN A 4 37.96 12.36 0.83
CA ASN A 4 37.77 10.96 1.26
C ASN A 4 36.38 10.68 1.85
N ILE A 5 35.49 11.67 1.88
CA ILE A 5 34.12 11.54 2.43
C ILE A 5 33.09 11.25 1.31
N MET A 6 33.52 11.29 0.03
CA MET A 6 32.66 11.07 -1.15
C MET A 6 33.01 9.78 -1.93
N GLN A 7 33.49 8.75 -1.25
CA GLN A 7 33.68 7.40 -1.79
C GLN A 7 32.72 6.50 -1.01
N GLY A 8 31.44 6.49 -1.36
CA GLY A 8 30.95 5.57 -2.38
C GLY A 8 30.49 4.30 -1.68
N TYR A 9 29.24 4.26 -1.23
CA TYR A 9 28.57 2.97 -1.07
C TYR A 9 28.47 2.42 -2.50
N PRO A 10 29.27 1.41 -2.93
CA PRO A 10 28.87 0.69 -4.12
C PRO A 10 27.49 0.18 -3.78
N PHE A 11 26.49 0.45 -4.63
CA PHE A 11 25.19 -0.21 -4.56
C PHE A 11 25.46 -1.72 -4.63
N SER A 12 25.74 -2.32 -3.48
CA SER A 12 26.20 -3.68 -3.38
C SER A 12 25.09 -4.57 -3.93
N PRO A 13 25.38 -5.67 -4.64
CA PRO A 13 24.36 -6.57 -5.17
C PRO A 13 23.29 -6.94 -4.14
N TYR A 14 23.66 -7.02 -2.85
CA TYR A 14 22.73 -7.24 -1.74
C TYR A 14 21.65 -6.16 -1.58
N HIS A 15 21.96 -4.88 -1.84
CA HIS A 15 20.97 -3.79 -1.79
C HIS A 15 19.93 -3.92 -2.90
N TRP A 16 20.33 -4.34 -4.10
CA TRP A 16 19.42 -4.59 -5.21
C TRP A 16 18.48 -5.75 -4.92
N VAL A 17 19.00 -6.84 -4.35
CA VAL A 17 18.19 -7.97 -3.92
C VAL A 17 17.21 -7.55 -2.83
N PHE A 18 17.66 -6.77 -1.84
CA PHE A 18 16.78 -6.26 -0.78
C PHE A 18 15.68 -5.35 -1.33
N MET A 19 16.01 -4.45 -2.26
CA MET A 19 15.01 -3.60 -2.93
C MET A 19 14.02 -4.40 -3.76
N LEU A 20 14.48 -5.41 -4.51
CA LEU A 20 13.59 -6.28 -5.29
C LEU A 20 12.66 -7.08 -4.39
N VAL A 21 13.20 -7.74 -3.38
CA VAL A 21 12.39 -8.53 -2.43
C VAL A 21 11.42 -7.63 -1.67
N GLY A 22 11.89 -6.49 -1.17
CA GLY A 22 11.04 -5.49 -0.50
C GLY A 22 9.94 -4.96 -1.42
N GLY A 23 10.27 -4.66 -2.68
CA GLY A 23 9.31 -4.20 -3.69
C GLY A 23 8.27 -5.25 -4.03
N ILE A 24 8.65 -6.52 -4.18
CA ILE A 24 7.72 -7.63 -4.42
C ILE A 24 6.78 -7.80 -3.23
N ILE A 25 7.32 -7.83 -2.01
CA ILE A 25 6.51 -7.96 -0.78
C ILE A 25 5.53 -6.79 -0.68
N TYR A 26 6.00 -5.57 -0.92
CA TYR A 26 5.17 -4.37 -0.90
C TYR A 26 4.04 -4.45 -1.93
N PHE A 27 4.37 -4.80 -3.18
CA PHE A 27 3.40 -4.90 -4.27
C PHE A 27 2.34 -5.98 -4.01
N VAL A 28 2.76 -7.17 -3.58
CA VAL A 28 1.85 -8.27 -3.22
C VAL A 28 0.94 -7.84 -2.06
N SER A 29 1.49 -7.19 -1.03
CA SER A 29 0.70 -6.69 0.10
C SER A 29 -0.32 -5.64 -0.33
N SER A 30 0.07 -4.69 -1.19
CA SER A 30 -0.84 -3.70 -1.80
C SER A 30 -2.01 -4.38 -2.51
N LEU A 31 -1.74 -5.44 -3.30
CA LEU A 31 -2.80 -6.18 -4.00
C LEU A 31 -3.78 -6.87 -3.03
N PHE A 32 -3.27 -7.49 -1.97
CA PHE A 32 -4.13 -8.11 -0.95
C PHE A 32 -5.01 -7.09 -0.24
N ILE A 33 -4.45 -5.94 0.14
CA ILE A 33 -5.17 -4.85 0.79
C ILE A 33 -6.24 -4.27 -0.13
N ALA A 34 -5.87 -3.93 -1.37
CA ALA A 34 -6.81 -3.40 -2.36
C ALA A 34 -7.98 -4.36 -2.61
N LYS A 35 -7.67 -5.66 -2.77
CA LYS A 35 -8.69 -6.70 -2.96
C LYS A 35 -9.61 -6.83 -1.74
N PHE A 36 -9.06 -6.77 -0.54
CA PHE A 36 -9.84 -6.83 0.70
C PHE A 36 -10.79 -5.63 0.81
N MET A 37 -10.27 -4.42 0.65
CA MET A 37 -11.04 -3.17 0.72
C MET A 37 -12.15 -3.13 -0.33
N HIS A 38 -11.84 -3.50 -1.58
CA HIS A 38 -12.83 -3.52 -2.64
C HIS A 38 -13.95 -4.54 -2.39
N LYS A 39 -13.59 -5.76 -1.95
CA LYS A 39 -14.56 -6.81 -1.63
C LYS A 39 -15.45 -6.41 -0.45
N ASP A 40 -14.89 -5.77 0.57
CA ASP A 40 -15.64 -5.27 1.72
C ASP A 40 -16.57 -4.10 1.33
N ALA A 41 -16.08 -3.18 0.50
CA ALA A 41 -16.88 -2.07 -0.01
C ALA A 41 -18.08 -2.54 -0.86
N ILE A 42 -17.88 -3.58 -1.69
CA ILE A 42 -18.98 -4.22 -2.43
C ILE A 42 -20.02 -4.82 -1.47
N LYS A 43 -19.57 -5.56 -0.45
CA LYS A 43 -20.49 -6.16 0.54
C LYS A 43 -21.34 -5.12 1.26
N ARG A 44 -20.78 -3.92 1.48
CA ARG A 44 -21.45 -2.79 2.14
C ARG A 44 -22.27 -1.93 1.18
N GLY A 45 -22.32 -2.26 -0.12
CA GLY A 45 -23.09 -1.49 -1.12
C GLY A 45 -22.53 -0.10 -1.42
N VAL A 46 -21.24 0.14 -1.16
CA VAL A 46 -20.60 1.44 -1.42
C VAL A 46 -20.52 1.67 -2.93
N LYS A 47 -21.23 2.68 -3.44
CA LYS A 47 -21.22 3.05 -4.88
C LYS A 47 -19.82 3.29 -5.45
N ASN A 48 -18.91 3.83 -4.65
CA ASN A 48 -17.54 4.18 -5.04
C ASN A 48 -16.53 3.07 -4.65
N ASN A 49 -16.89 1.80 -4.86
CA ASN A 49 -16.05 0.65 -4.51
C ASN A 49 -14.72 0.58 -5.30
N GLU A 50 -14.68 1.06 -6.54
CA GLU A 50 -13.47 1.12 -7.39
C GLU A 50 -12.45 2.12 -6.85
N PHE A 51 -12.92 3.23 -6.27
CA PHE A 51 -12.06 4.24 -5.64
C PHE A 51 -11.29 3.66 -4.45
N TRP A 52 -11.93 2.80 -3.67
CA TRP A 52 -11.29 2.09 -2.56
C TRP A 52 -10.24 1.06 -3.02
N LEU A 53 -10.41 0.48 -4.21
CA LEU A 53 -9.38 -0.38 -4.80
C LEU A 53 -8.11 0.41 -5.11
N LEU A 54 -8.27 1.57 -5.76
CA LEU A 54 -7.15 2.47 -6.08
C LEU A 54 -6.46 2.99 -4.82
N ILE A 55 -7.23 3.43 -3.82
CA ILE A 55 -6.70 3.88 -2.52
C ILE A 55 -5.90 2.78 -1.84
N GLY A 56 -6.47 1.56 -1.74
CA GLY A 56 -5.79 0.44 -1.08
C GLY A 56 -4.51 0.03 -1.80
N PHE A 57 -4.48 0.16 -3.13
CA PHE A 57 -3.31 -0.18 -3.92
C PHE A 57 -2.17 0.85 -3.78
N ILE A 58 -2.50 2.15 -3.89
CA ILE A 58 -1.52 3.25 -3.87
C ILE A 58 -1.04 3.55 -2.45
N LEU A 59 -1.97 3.65 -1.50
CA LEU A 59 -1.68 4.03 -0.12
C LEU A 59 -1.37 2.81 0.78
N ASN A 60 -1.57 1.59 0.29
CA ASN A 60 -1.28 0.34 1.00
C ASN A 60 -1.90 0.38 2.42
N VAL A 61 -1.11 0.18 3.48
CA VAL A 61 -1.56 0.20 4.88
C VAL A 61 -2.26 1.52 5.25
N ILE A 62 -1.78 2.66 4.76
CA ILE A 62 -2.42 3.96 5.04
C ILE A 62 -3.83 4.00 4.43
N GLY A 63 -3.98 3.47 3.21
CA GLY A 63 -5.28 3.35 2.55
C GLY A 63 -6.23 2.45 3.33
N LEU A 64 -5.72 1.33 3.87
CA LEU A 64 -6.48 0.42 4.73
C LEU A 64 -6.96 1.10 6.01
N LEU A 65 -6.08 1.83 6.70
CA LEU A 65 -6.45 2.55 7.91
C LEU A 65 -7.52 3.60 7.64
N LEU A 66 -7.37 4.35 6.54
CA LEU A 66 -8.36 5.35 6.11
C LEU A 66 -9.71 4.69 5.77
N TYR A 67 -9.69 3.54 5.10
CA TYR A 67 -10.90 2.76 4.84
C TYR A 67 -11.58 2.31 6.12
N ILE A 68 -10.84 1.76 7.09
CA ILE A 68 -11.39 1.32 8.37
C ILE A 68 -11.99 2.50 9.15
N PHE A 69 -11.38 3.69 9.07
CA PHE A 69 -11.93 4.87 9.71
C PHE A 69 -13.23 5.34 9.05
N VAL A 70 -13.26 5.41 7.72
CA VAL A 70 -14.43 5.89 6.98
C VAL A 70 -15.55 4.85 6.95
N ARG A 71 -15.25 3.54 6.98
CA ARG A 71 -16.24 2.48 6.76
C ARG A 71 -17.39 2.49 7.76
N ASN A 72 -17.15 2.97 8.98
CA ASN A 72 -18.16 3.04 10.04
C ASN A 72 -19.29 4.03 9.67
N ASN A 73 -19.00 5.04 8.85
CA ASN A 73 -20.01 5.99 8.35
C ASN A 73 -20.95 5.39 7.29
N TYR A 74 -20.59 4.23 6.72
CA TYR A 74 -21.45 3.54 5.75
C TYR A 74 -22.46 2.59 6.41
N GLU A 75 -22.35 2.32 7.72
CA GLU A 75 -23.29 1.44 8.45
C GLU A 75 -24.61 2.16 8.81
N GLU A 76 -24.69 3.48 8.70
CA GLU A 76 -25.85 4.28 9.16
C GLU A 76 -27.00 4.44 8.14
N ARG A 77 -27.06 3.65 7.05
CA ARG A 77 -28.10 3.80 6.02
C ARG A 77 -28.88 2.53 5.66
N THR A 78 -29.34 1.81 6.68
CA THR A 78 -30.44 0.84 6.54
C THR A 78 -31.45 1.05 7.64
#